data_AF-A0A2S8RUY7-F1
#
_entry.id   AF-A0A2S8RUY7-F1
#
_cell.length_a   1.000
_cell.length_b   1.000
_cell.length_c   1.000
_cell.angle_alpha   90.00
_cell.angle_beta   90.00
_cell.angle_gamma   90.00
#
_symmetry.space_group_name_H-M   'P 1'
#
loop_
_entity.id
_entity.type
_entity.pdbx_description
1 polymer ?
#
loop_
_entity_poly.entity_id
_entity_poly.type
_entity_poly.pdbx_seq_one_letter_code
_entity_poly.pdbx_strand_id
1 'polypeptide(L)' 'MIERYDASDGKRFRAFHNKPSAVRPDGTILSFRAGNIPMRSDEWFMSNQVAEVFLAFLNGEGFPADVHWRDAPGF' A
#
# COMPACT_ATOMS: atom_id res chain seq x y z
N MET A 1 -0.46 -3.62 -4.09
CA MET A 1 -0.97 -2.93 -2.89
C MET A 1 -0.18 -3.43 -1.69
N ILE A 2 0.23 -2.53 -0.80
CA ILE A 2 0.91 -2.86 0.45
C ILE A 2 0.09 -2.23 1.58
N GLU A 3 -0.19 -3.01 2.62
CA GLU A 3 -0.83 -2.54 3.86
C GLU A 3 0.09 -2.78 5.04
N ARG A 4 0.08 -1.83 6.00
CA ARG A 4 0.81 -1.93 7.26
C ARG A 4 -0.18 -1.91 8.40
N TYR A 5 -0.02 -2.83 9.34
CA TYR A 5 -0.78 -2.87 10.59
C TYR A 5 0.14 -2.48 11.74
N ASP A 6 -0.27 -1.50 12.53
CA ASP A 6 0.37 -1.17 13.79
C ASP A 6 -0.40 -1.87 14.92
N ALA A 7 0.25 -2.83 15.57
CA ALA A 7 -0.37 -3.62 16.64
C ALA A 7 -0.52 -2.83 17.95
N SER A 8 0.20 -1.71 18.12
CA SER A 8 0.17 -0.94 19.35
C SER A 8 -1.12 -0.12 19.50
N ASP A 9 -1.65 0.41 18.40
CA ASP A 9 -2.88 1.21 18.36
C ASP A 9 -3.97 0.60 17.45
N GLY A 10 -3.71 -0.57 16.88
CA GLY A 10 -4.64 -1.31 16.03
C GLY A 10 -4.92 -0.64 14.69
N LYS A 11 -4.10 0.33 14.26
CA LYS A 11 -4.34 1.06 13.02
C LYS A 11 -3.81 0.34 11.79
N ARG A 12 -4.53 0.54 10.69
CA ARG A 12 -4.15 0.06 9.37
C ARG A 12 -3.82 1.25 8.48
N PHE A 13 -2.75 1.09 7.71
CA PHE A 13 -2.28 2.08 6.77
C PHE A 13 -2.14 1.47 5.38
N ARG A 14 -2.32 2.32 4.36
CA ARG A 14 -2.02 2.01 2.97
C ARG A 14 -0.79 2.73 2.49
N ALA A 15 0.07 1.98 1.82
CA ALA A 15 1.22 2.54 1.14
C ALA A 15 0.77 3.30 -0.12
N PHE A 16 1.40 4.45 -0.38
CA PHE A 16 1.29 5.18 -1.63
C PHE A 16 2.63 5.83 -2.00
N HIS A 17 2.76 6.26 -3.26
CA HIS A 17 3.95 6.93 -3.78
C HIS A 17 3.59 8.05 -4.76
N ASN A 18 4.54 8.94 -5.05
CA ASN A 18 4.30 10.15 -5.85
C ASN A 18 4.21 9.91 -7.38
N LYS A 19 4.09 8.64 -7.82
CA LYS A 19 4.04 8.27 -9.24
C LYS A 19 2.74 7.51 -9.55
N PRO A 20 1.60 8.21 -9.72
CA PRO A 20 0.32 7.55 -9.97
C PRO A 20 0.34 6.71 -11.25
N SER A 21 -0.42 5.62 -11.25
CA SER A 21 -0.56 4.70 -12.37
C SER A 21 -1.22 5.37 -13.57
N ALA A 22 -0.50 5.47 -14.69
CA ALA A 22 -1.04 5.96 -15.97
C ALA A 22 -2.12 5.02 -16.55
N VAL A 23 -2.12 3.74 -16.18
CA VAL A 23 -3.09 2.73 -16.65
C VAL A 23 -4.41 2.77 -15.88
N ARG A 24 -4.37 3.29 -14.65
CA ARG A 24 -5.51 3.42 -13.73
C ARG A 24 -5.50 4.83 -13.11
N PRO A 25 -5.67 5.89 -13.91
CA PRO A 25 -5.52 7.27 -13.44
C PRO A 25 -6.53 7.64 -12.35
N ASP A 26 -7.75 7.12 -12.46
CA ASP A 26 -8.84 7.33 -11.48
C ASP A 26 -8.89 6.24 -10.39
N GLY A 27 -7.90 5.33 -10.39
CA GLY A 27 -7.90 4.14 -9.54
C GLY A 27 -8.62 2.94 -10.16
N THR A 28 -8.91 1.93 -9.35
CA THR A 28 -9.66 0.74 -9.76
C THR A 28 -10.32 0.08 -8.56
N ILE A 29 -11.22 -0.88 -8.80
CA ILE A 29 -11.72 -1.77 -7.75
C ILE A 29 -11.19 -3.17 -8.05
N LEU A 30 -10.49 -3.76 -7.09
CA LEU A 30 -10.19 -5.19 -7.12
C LEU A 30 -11.37 -5.93 -6.49
N SER A 31 -12.10 -6.71 -7.30
CA SER A 31 -13.28 -7.45 -6.87
C SER A 31 -12.95 -8.92 -6.62
N PHE A 32 -13.24 -9.39 -5.41
CA PHE A 32 -13.05 -10.77 -4.99
C PHE A 32 -14.37 -11.32 -4.40
N ARG A 33 -14.48 -12.64 -4.25
CA ARG A 33 -15.64 -13.24 -3.57
C ARG A 33 -15.84 -12.71 -2.14
N ALA A 34 -14.73 -12.39 -1.46
CA ALA A 34 -14.73 -11.89 -0.09
C ALA A 34 -14.94 -10.37 0.02
N GLY A 35 -15.26 -9.69 -1.08
CA GLY A 35 -15.54 -8.26 -1.10
C GLY A 35 -14.71 -7.49 -2.13
N ASN A 36 -14.90 -6.18 -2.09
CA ASN A 36 -14.28 -5.25 -3.03
C ASN A 36 -13.22 -4.42 -2.31
N ILE A 37 -12.11 -4.19 -3.00
CA ILE A 37 -11.04 -3.35 -2.51
C ILE A 37 -10.86 -2.16 -3.47
N PRO A 38 -11.32 -0.94 -3.10
CA PRO A 38 -11.03 0.24 -3.89
C PRO A 38 -9.53 0.52 -3.80
N MET A 39 -8.91 0.83 -4.93
CA MET A 39 -7.49 1.15 -5.04
C MET A 39 -7.33 2.50 -5.70
N ARG A 40 -6.55 3.38 -5.07
CA ARG A 40 -6.17 4.67 -5.65
C ARG A 40 -5.05 4.49 -6.67
N SER A 41 -4.89 5.47 -7.56
CA SER A 41 -3.89 5.42 -8.63
C SER A 41 -2.45 5.43 -8.12
N ASP A 42 -2.21 5.93 -6.91
CA ASP A 42 -0.91 6.03 -6.24
C ASP A 42 -0.56 4.81 -5.35
N GLU A 43 -1.37 3.75 -5.37
CA GLU A 43 -1.20 2.54 -4.53
C GLU A 43 -0.59 1.35 -5.32
N TRP A 44 -0.03 1.62 -6.50
CA TRP A 44 0.45 0.63 -7.46
C TRP A 44 1.97 0.48 -7.46
N PHE A 45 2.45 -0.48 -6.68
CA PHE A 45 3.88 -0.78 -6.57
C PHE A 45 4.31 -1.88 -7.53
N MET A 46 5.51 -1.73 -8.09
CA MET A 46 6.20 -2.81 -8.80
C MET A 46 6.64 -3.90 -7.79
N SER A 47 6.77 -5.15 -8.25
CA SER A 47 7.08 -6.28 -7.36
C SER A 47 8.40 -6.14 -6.60
N ASN A 48 9.42 -5.51 -7.20
CA ASN A 48 10.69 -5.22 -6.54
C ASN A 48 10.53 -4.19 -5.40
N GLN A 49 9.74 -3.13 -5.61
CA GLN A 49 9.46 -2.14 -4.56
C GLN A 49 8.70 -2.78 -3.38
N VAL A 50 7.79 -3.70 -3.68
CA VAL A 50 7.11 -4.49 -2.64
C VAL A 50 8.15 -5.28 -1.85
N ALA A 51 9.05 -6.02 -2.52
CA ALA A 51 10.08 -6.81 -1.85
C ALA A 51 10.98 -5.95 -0.94
N GLU A 52 11.40 -4.76 -1.38
CA GLU A 52 12.20 -3.82 -0.59
C GLU A 52 11.48 -3.40 0.71
N VAL A 53 10.17 -3.13 0.66
CA VAL A 53 9.39 -2.77 1.85
C VAL A 53 9.35 -3.93 2.86
N PHE A 54 9.16 -5.16 2.38
CA PHE A 54 9.15 -6.34 3.26
C PHE A 54 10.53 -6.65 3.85
N LEU A 55 11.62 -6.46 3.09
CA LEU A 55 12.98 -6.60 3.60
C LEU A 55 13.30 -5.56 4.68
N ALA A 56 12.93 -4.28 4.45
CA ALA A 56 13.12 -3.23 5.45
C ALA A 56 12.36 -3.56 6.75
N PHE A 57 11.11 -4.00 6.64
CA PHE A 57 10.33 -4.45 7.80
C PHE A 57 11.00 -5.61 8.55
N LEU A 58 11.44 -6.64 7.81
CA LEU A 58 12.06 -7.83 8.40
C LEU A 58 13.37 -7.50 9.13
N ASN A 59 14.15 -6.57 8.59
CA ASN A 59 15.44 -6.16 9.14
C ASN A 59 15.33 -5.08 10.23
N GLY A 60 14.14 -4.53 10.49
CA GLY A 60 13.94 -3.43 11.43
C GLY A 60 14.50 -2.09 10.91
N GLU A 61 14.62 -1.94 9.59
CA GLU A 61 15.12 -0.73 8.94
C GLU A 61 13.98 0.25 8.62
N GLY A 62 14.34 1.50 8.32
CA GLY A 62 13.38 2.48 7.81
C GLY A 62 12.83 2.06 6.45
N PHE A 63 11.53 2.30 6.21
CA PHE A 63 10.92 2.05 4.90
C PHE A 63 11.56 2.91 3.80
N PRO A 64 11.52 2.46 2.52
CA PRO A 64 12.04 3.23 1.40
C PRO A 64 11.44 4.64 1.34
N ALA A 65 12.26 5.64 0.99
CA ALA A 65 11.88 7.06 1.04
C ALA A 65 10.67 7.42 0.15
N ASP A 66 10.48 6.70 -0.96
CA ASP A 66 9.37 6.91 -1.89
C ASP A 66 8.06 6.24 -1.42
N VAL A 67 8.06 5.54 -0.28
CA VAL A 67 6.89 4.88 0.29
C VAL A 67 6.33 5.72 1.43
N HIS A 68 5.10 6.18 1.24
CA HIS A 68 4.37 6.96 2.23
C HIS A 68 3.15 6.19 2.74
N TRP A 69 2.65 6.54 3.91
CA TRP A 69 1.55 5.84 4.56
C TRP A 69 0.38 6.79 4.83
N ARG A 70 -0.84 6.34 4.52
CA ARG A 70 -2.10 7.02 4.86
C ARG A 70 -3.02 6.04 5.58
N ASP A 71 -4.00 6.55 6.30
CA ASP A 71 -5.01 5.69 6.92
C ASP A 71 -5.68 4.81 5.86
N ALA A 72 -5.81 3.51 6.16
CA ALA A 72 -6.52 2.59 5.30
C ALA A 72 -8.01 2.94 5.31
N PRO A 73 -8.71 2.80 4.18
CA PRO A 73 -10.16 2.93 4.16
C PRO A 73 -10.77 1.91 5.14
N GLY A 74 -11.83 2.33 5.86
CA GLY A 74 -12.63 1.44 6.69
C GLY A 74 -13.26 0.31 5.86
N PHE A 75 -13.70 -0.75 6.54
CA PHE A 75 -14.50 -1.80 5.93
C PHE A 75 -15.97 -1.42 5.86
#